data_AF-A0A9D4FPV4-F1
#
_entry.id   AF-A0A9D4FPV4-F1
#
_cell.length_a   1.000
_cell.length_b   1.000
_cell.length_c   1.000
_cell.angle_alpha   90.00
_cell.angle_beta   90.00
_cell.angle_gamma   90.00
#
_symmetry.space_group_name_H-M   'P 1'
#
loop_
_entity.id
_entity.type
_entity.pdbx_description
1 polymer ?
#
loop_
_entity_poly.entity_id
_entity_poly.type
_entity_poly.pdbx_seq_one_letter_code
_entity_poly.pdbx_strand_id
1 'polypeptide(L)'
;MQALLDLVEFNTSRDLVKINPDKSEILTVKYKNTVKATLNGQEISNVSNVKHIGIDRNGKNTVNIEERLRTAQRTIYSLLGPGLHAGRGFSTIVAHKIWNTYVTPRFLYGIEVQNLTHTYLLKLERYQRKVLKQIQGLPERTSTSALYTLIGGKPIELLLDRNYLALFMNIARLPESVEYKILRRQLLMAEQDSKTLASNARKFLEKYNLPTPKELLEEIPTKDKWKKMFKKASNDYWENTWRQELATQSTMKYLQVQHPVVDNPHNMWKSTRPKQHKVQRAEIKARLITGTFILQTNAMKFNKSEVLSNLQTVWIR
;
A
#
# COMPACT_ATOMS: atom_id res chain seq x y z
N MET A 1 -25.02 -28.29 -3.43
CA MET A 1 -24.15 -27.99 -2.26
C MET A 1 -24.03 -29.21 -1.37
N GLN A 2 -25.13 -29.77 -0.85
CA GLN A 2 -25.09 -30.98 -0.01
C GLN A 2 -24.29 -32.13 -0.66
N ALA A 3 -24.57 -32.45 -1.93
CA ALA A 3 -23.81 -33.50 -2.66
C ALA A 3 -22.28 -33.29 -2.70
N LEU A 4 -21.79 -32.04 -2.66
CA LEU A 4 -20.35 -31.76 -2.58
C LEU A 4 -19.82 -31.98 -1.15
N LEU A 5 -20.62 -31.65 -0.13
CA LEU A 5 -20.28 -31.91 1.27
C LEU A 5 -20.26 -33.41 1.54
N ASP A 6 -21.24 -34.17 1.04
CA ASP A 6 -21.30 -35.62 1.16
C ASP A 6 -20.07 -36.29 0.49
N LEU A 7 -19.64 -35.78 -0.68
CA LEU A 7 -18.42 -36.24 -1.34
C LEU A 7 -17.17 -35.93 -0.51
N VAL A 8 -17.11 -34.75 0.12
CA VAL A 8 -16.01 -34.37 1.00
C VAL A 8 -15.99 -35.25 2.25
N GLU A 9 -17.13 -35.54 2.87
CA GLU A 9 -17.25 -36.48 3.99
C GLU A 9 -16.81 -37.89 3.60
N PHE A 10 -17.23 -38.37 2.43
CA PHE A 10 -16.84 -39.68 1.92
C PHE A 10 -15.31 -39.78 1.73
N ASN A 11 -14.68 -38.76 1.15
CA ASN A 11 -13.23 -38.77 0.96
C ASN A 11 -12.47 -38.59 2.28
N THR A 12 -12.93 -37.71 3.16
CA THR A 12 -12.26 -37.46 4.45
C THR A 12 -12.39 -38.63 5.41
N SER A 13 -13.52 -39.34 5.40
CA SER A 13 -13.69 -40.59 6.16
C SER A 13 -12.76 -41.70 5.67
N ARG A 14 -12.52 -41.80 4.35
CA ARG A 14 -11.51 -42.71 3.78
C ARG A 14 -10.10 -42.39 4.30
N ASP A 15 -9.79 -41.11 4.42
CA ASP A 15 -8.47 -40.64 4.88
C ASP A 15 -8.40 -40.54 6.43
N LEU A 16 -9.41 -41.02 7.15
CA LEU A 16 -9.53 -40.99 8.61
C LEU A 16 -9.46 -39.57 9.22
N VAL A 17 -9.84 -38.56 8.45
CA VAL A 17 -9.92 -37.17 8.89
C VAL A 17 -11.37 -36.80 9.15
N LYS A 18 -11.65 -36.24 10.34
CA LYS A 18 -12.99 -35.72 10.68
C LYS A 18 -13.01 -34.20 10.57
N ILE A 19 -13.88 -33.67 9.71
CA ILE A 19 -14.09 -32.22 9.62
C ILE A 19 -14.95 -31.76 10.80
N ASN A 20 -14.55 -30.65 11.44
CA ASN A 20 -15.30 -30.08 12.54
C ASN A 20 -16.48 -29.23 12.00
N PRO A 21 -17.74 -29.62 12.24
CA PRO A 21 -18.92 -28.87 11.81
C PRO A 21 -19.04 -27.51 12.50
N ASP A 22 -18.65 -27.38 13.78
CA ASP A 22 -18.71 -26.12 14.54
C ASP A 22 -17.80 -25.03 13.97
N LYS A 23 -16.69 -25.43 13.35
CA LYS A 23 -15.74 -24.52 12.66
C LYS A 23 -16.08 -24.33 11.19
N SER A 24 -17.06 -25.07 10.68
CA SER A 24 -17.50 -24.99 9.29
C SER A 24 -18.62 -23.96 9.20
N GLU A 25 -18.54 -23.09 8.21
CA GLU A 25 -19.48 -21.98 8.05
C GLU A 25 -19.86 -21.83 6.57
N ILE A 26 -21.11 -21.48 6.30
CA ILE A 26 -21.63 -21.23 4.96
C ILE A 26 -21.71 -19.73 4.74
N LEU A 27 -20.93 -19.23 3.77
CA LEU A 27 -20.99 -17.85 3.31
C LEU A 27 -21.71 -17.77 1.96
N THR A 28 -22.90 -17.18 1.94
CA THR A 28 -23.61 -16.95 0.68
C THR A 28 -23.07 -15.70 -0.02
N VAL A 29 -22.49 -15.89 -1.20
CA VAL A 29 -21.95 -14.81 -2.05
C VAL A 29 -22.98 -14.44 -3.10
N LYS A 30 -23.36 -13.15 -3.18
CA LYS A 30 -24.36 -12.58 -4.12
C LYS A 30 -25.82 -13.06 -4.02
N TYR A 31 -26.10 -14.20 -3.40
CA TYR A 31 -27.46 -14.71 -3.20
C TYR A 31 -27.95 -14.45 -1.77
N LYS A 32 -29.26 -14.21 -1.61
CA LYS A 32 -29.89 -13.96 -0.30
C LYS A 32 -30.43 -15.21 0.39
N ASN A 33 -30.47 -16.34 -0.33
CA ASN A 33 -31.08 -17.55 0.21
C ASN A 33 -30.14 -18.21 1.22
N THR A 34 -30.68 -18.50 2.40
CA THR A 34 -30.04 -19.34 3.39
C THR A 34 -30.02 -20.78 2.87
N VAL A 35 -28.87 -21.44 2.94
CA VAL A 35 -28.73 -22.82 2.51
C VAL A 35 -28.69 -23.69 3.75
N LYS A 36 -29.66 -24.59 3.90
CA LYS A 36 -29.58 -25.64 4.90
C LYS A 36 -28.65 -26.73 4.37
N ALA A 37 -27.57 -26.98 5.08
CA ALA A 37 -26.66 -28.06 4.77
C ALA A 37 -26.15 -28.70 6.06
N THR A 38 -25.94 -30.00 6.01
CA THR A 38 -25.47 -30.79 7.14
C THR A 38 -24.06 -31.30 6.88
N LEU A 39 -23.22 -31.29 7.91
CA LEU A 39 -21.92 -31.93 7.92
C LEU A 39 -21.82 -32.88 9.12
N ASN A 40 -21.47 -34.15 8.90
CA ASN A 40 -21.45 -35.22 9.90
C ASN A 40 -22.77 -35.32 10.69
N GLY A 41 -23.90 -35.11 10.01
CA GLY A 41 -25.23 -35.09 10.61
C GLY A 41 -25.56 -33.84 11.46
N GLN A 42 -24.66 -32.87 11.55
CA GLN A 42 -24.89 -31.59 12.24
C GLN A 42 -25.13 -30.46 11.25
N GLU A 43 -26.07 -29.55 11.56
CA GLU A 43 -26.37 -28.42 10.67
C GLU A 43 -25.25 -27.37 10.73
N ILE A 44 -24.78 -26.93 9.55
CA ILE A 44 -23.72 -25.92 9.44
C ILE A 44 -24.34 -24.52 9.53
N SER A 45 -23.72 -23.64 10.32
CA SER A 45 -24.19 -22.27 10.46
C SER A 45 -24.01 -21.45 9.17
N ASN A 46 -25.04 -20.65 8.83
CA ASN A 46 -24.96 -19.65 7.77
C ASN A 46 -24.47 -18.33 8.39
N VAL A 47 -23.41 -17.75 7.83
CA VAL A 47 -22.81 -16.51 8.34
C VAL A 47 -22.69 -15.47 7.23
N SER A 48 -22.72 -14.20 7.61
CA SER A 48 -22.57 -13.07 6.68
C SER A 48 -21.12 -12.71 6.38
N ASN A 49 -20.21 -13.09 7.30
CA ASN A 49 -18.77 -12.91 7.22
C ASN A 49 -18.07 -14.19 7.66
N VAL A 50 -17.06 -14.64 6.91
CA VAL A 50 -16.16 -15.75 7.27
C VAL A 50 -14.72 -15.24 7.23
N LYS A 51 -13.92 -15.62 8.23
CA LYS A 51 -12.49 -15.36 8.22
C LYS A 51 -11.75 -16.50 7.53
N HIS A 52 -11.13 -16.23 6.39
CA HIS A 52 -10.36 -17.22 5.63
C HIS A 52 -8.92 -16.75 5.41
N ILE A 53 -7.95 -17.54 5.89
CA ILE A 53 -6.50 -17.24 5.78
C ILE A 53 -6.18 -15.84 6.36
N GLY A 54 -6.86 -15.48 7.45
CA GLY A 54 -6.68 -14.18 8.10
C GLY A 54 -7.29 -12.98 7.36
N ILE A 55 -8.15 -13.22 6.35
CA ILE A 55 -8.90 -12.21 5.61
C ILE A 55 -10.39 -12.41 5.88
N ASP A 56 -11.05 -11.36 6.37
CA ASP A 56 -12.50 -11.34 6.52
C ASP A 56 -13.16 -11.21 5.15
N ARG A 57 -13.94 -12.22 4.78
CA ARG A 57 -14.72 -12.28 3.54
C ARG A 57 -16.19 -12.09 3.86
N ASN A 58 -16.82 -11.17 3.16
CA ASN A 58 -18.26 -10.94 3.24
C ASN A 58 -18.95 -11.45 1.96
N GLY A 59 -20.28 -11.48 1.95
CA GLY A 59 -21.06 -11.86 0.75
C GLY A 59 -20.82 -10.99 -0.51
N LYS A 60 -20.13 -9.84 -0.36
CA LYS A 60 -19.68 -8.96 -1.46
C LYS A 60 -18.21 -9.21 -1.87
N ASN A 61 -17.50 -10.09 -1.16
CA ASN A 61 -16.09 -10.40 -1.28
C ASN A 61 -15.14 -9.17 -1.17
N THR A 62 -15.50 -8.17 -0.35
CA THR A 62 -14.68 -6.97 -0.12
C THR A 62 -13.88 -7.08 1.18
N VAL A 63 -12.58 -6.74 1.15
CA VAL A 63 -11.73 -6.66 2.34
C VAL A 63 -12.17 -5.52 3.26
N ASN A 64 -12.18 -5.80 4.56
CA ASN A 64 -12.35 -4.79 5.58
C ASN A 64 -11.05 -3.97 5.77
N ILE A 65 -10.93 -2.89 5.00
CA ILE A 65 -9.77 -2.00 5.04
C ILE A 65 -9.61 -1.32 6.41
N GLU A 66 -10.71 -1.08 7.11
CA GLU A 66 -10.67 -0.46 8.44
C GLU A 66 -10.00 -1.40 9.47
N GLU A 67 -10.20 -2.71 9.33
CA GLU A 67 -9.49 -3.71 10.15
C GLU A 67 -7.98 -3.72 9.84
N ARG A 68 -7.60 -3.56 8.57
CA ARG A 68 -6.19 -3.45 8.15
C ARG A 68 -5.54 -2.19 8.68
N LEU A 69 -6.23 -1.06 8.62
CA LEU A 69 -5.79 0.19 9.24
C LEU A 69 -5.60 0.04 10.75
N ARG A 70 -6.56 -0.60 11.44
CA ARG A 70 -6.46 -0.89 12.88
C ARG A 70 -5.27 -1.80 13.21
N THR A 71 -5.01 -2.80 12.38
CA THR A 71 -3.86 -3.71 12.54
C THR A 71 -2.54 -2.97 12.36
N ALA A 72 -2.45 -2.10 11.35
CA ALA A 72 -1.28 -1.25 11.14
C ALA A 72 -1.07 -0.29 12.33
N GLN A 73 -2.13 0.36 12.82
CA GLN A 73 -2.08 1.25 13.99
C GLN A 73 -1.56 0.54 15.23
N ARG A 74 -2.10 -0.64 15.55
CA ARG A 74 -1.63 -1.45 16.69
C ARG A 74 -0.14 -1.80 16.56
N THR A 75 0.29 -2.14 15.34
CA THR A 75 1.70 -2.46 15.07
C THR A 75 2.60 -1.22 15.26
N ILE A 76 2.16 -0.04 14.81
CA ILE A 76 2.90 1.21 15.05
C ILE A 76 2.97 1.52 16.54
N TYR A 77 1.86 1.42 17.26
CA TYR A 77 1.83 1.72 18.70
C TYR A 77 2.77 0.81 19.49
N SER A 78 2.86 -0.48 19.14
CA SER A 78 3.87 -1.37 19.73
C SER A 78 5.32 -0.96 19.41
N LEU A 79 5.54 -0.24 18.31
CA LEU A 79 6.86 0.19 17.86
C LEU A 79 7.20 1.63 18.32
N LEU A 80 6.26 2.37 18.90
CA LEU A 80 6.53 3.70 19.44
C LEU A 80 7.52 3.67 20.61
N GLY A 81 7.36 2.70 21.53
CA GLY A 81 8.25 2.49 22.69
C GLY A 81 9.72 2.27 22.28
N PRO A 82 9.99 1.37 21.33
CA PRO A 82 11.32 1.21 20.72
C PRO A 82 11.88 2.44 20.00
N GLY A 83 11.06 3.45 19.66
CA GLY A 83 11.52 4.69 19.04
C GLY A 83 11.07 4.91 17.59
N LEU A 84 9.93 4.35 17.16
CA LEU A 84 9.32 4.66 15.84
C LEU A 84 8.62 6.03 15.83
N HIS A 85 9.32 7.09 16.25
CA HIS A 85 8.85 8.48 16.23
C HIS A 85 10.02 9.44 15.99
N ALA A 86 9.75 10.63 15.44
CA ALA A 86 10.79 11.63 15.17
C ALA A 86 11.47 12.18 16.44
N GLY A 87 12.71 12.63 16.28
CA GLY A 87 13.41 13.51 17.23
C GLY A 87 14.00 12.85 18.49
N ARG A 88 13.51 11.69 18.92
CA ARG A 88 14.01 10.97 20.12
C ARG A 88 14.16 9.45 19.96
N GLY A 89 13.94 8.94 18.75
CA GLY A 89 14.00 7.51 18.44
C GLY A 89 15.10 7.15 17.42
N PHE A 90 14.76 6.21 16.53
CA PHE A 90 15.66 5.74 15.49
C PHE A 90 16.03 6.82 14.47
N SER A 91 17.13 6.63 13.76
CA SER A 91 17.38 7.42 12.55
C SER A 91 16.25 7.17 11.55
N THR A 92 15.91 8.18 10.76
CA THR A 92 14.83 8.14 9.78
C THR A 92 14.92 6.95 8.82
N ILE A 93 16.14 6.56 8.42
CA ILE A 93 16.37 5.38 7.56
C ILE A 93 16.02 4.08 8.30
N VAL A 94 16.46 3.95 9.55
CA VAL A 94 16.17 2.77 10.37
C VAL A 94 14.67 2.67 10.66
N ALA A 95 14.03 3.78 11.01
CA ALA A 95 12.58 3.85 11.21
C ALA A 95 11.80 3.46 9.92
N HIS A 96 12.22 3.95 8.75
CA HIS A 96 11.62 3.54 7.47
C HIS A 96 11.86 2.05 7.17
N LYS A 97 13.03 1.51 7.50
CA LYS A 97 13.30 0.07 7.37
C LYS A 97 12.39 -0.74 8.29
N ILE A 98 12.19 -0.32 9.53
CA ILE A 98 11.26 -0.96 10.49
C ILE A 98 9.83 -0.92 9.96
N TRP A 99 9.38 0.23 9.43
CA TRP A 99 8.08 0.36 8.75
C TRP A 99 7.91 -0.68 7.65
N ASN A 100 8.86 -0.74 6.71
CA ASN A 100 8.82 -1.68 5.59
C ASN A 100 8.91 -3.15 6.02
N THR A 101 9.58 -3.44 7.14
CA THR A 101 9.81 -4.81 7.62
C THR A 101 8.63 -5.35 8.41
N TYR A 102 8.03 -4.54 9.30
CA TYR A 102 7.04 -5.02 10.26
C TYR A 102 5.63 -4.51 9.99
N VAL A 103 5.50 -3.26 9.54
CA VAL A 103 4.18 -2.62 9.38
C VAL A 103 3.62 -2.87 7.98
N THR A 104 4.39 -2.59 6.93
CA THR A 104 3.93 -2.74 5.54
C THR A 104 3.39 -4.13 5.21
N PRO A 105 4.03 -5.25 5.60
CA PRO A 105 3.49 -6.58 5.30
C PRO A 105 2.14 -6.83 5.97
N ARG A 106 1.98 -6.44 7.24
CA ARG A 106 0.71 -6.60 7.99
C ARG A 106 -0.37 -5.64 7.49
N PHE A 107 0.05 -4.46 7.04
CA PHE A 107 -0.82 -3.41 6.53
C PHE A 107 -1.44 -3.78 5.18
N LEU A 108 -0.64 -4.37 4.29
CA LEU A 108 -1.08 -4.69 2.93
C LEU A 108 -1.67 -6.09 2.79
N TYR A 109 -1.38 -7.01 3.71
CA TYR A 109 -1.82 -8.40 3.62
C TYR A 109 -3.28 -8.58 3.19
N GLY A 110 -3.48 -9.31 2.09
CA GLY A 110 -4.78 -9.61 1.50
C GLY A 110 -5.40 -8.49 0.68
N ILE A 111 -4.86 -7.27 0.71
CA ILE A 111 -5.29 -6.15 -0.15
C ILE A 111 -4.75 -6.36 -1.57
N GLU A 112 -3.57 -6.95 -1.73
CA GLU A 112 -2.93 -7.19 -3.04
C GLU A 112 -3.74 -8.08 -4.00
N VAL A 113 -4.64 -8.90 -3.49
CA VAL A 113 -5.49 -9.81 -4.31
C VAL A 113 -6.89 -9.25 -4.56
N GLN A 114 -7.17 -8.02 -4.11
CA GLN A 114 -8.50 -7.41 -4.20
C GLN A 114 -8.55 -6.24 -5.18
N ASN A 115 -9.70 -6.08 -5.83
CA ASN A 115 -9.99 -4.92 -6.66
C ASN A 115 -10.35 -3.73 -5.76
N LEU A 116 -9.33 -2.96 -5.36
CA LEU A 116 -9.49 -1.81 -4.50
C LEU A 116 -10.13 -0.63 -5.27
N THR A 117 -11.09 0.05 -4.65
CA THR A 117 -11.60 1.31 -5.21
C THR A 117 -10.61 2.45 -4.98
N HIS A 118 -10.67 3.48 -5.82
CA HIS A 118 -9.80 4.65 -5.69
C HIS A 118 -9.92 5.32 -4.31
N THR A 119 -11.13 5.44 -3.76
CA THR A 119 -11.38 5.98 -2.42
C THR A 119 -10.62 5.24 -1.33
N TYR A 120 -10.60 3.91 -1.43
CA TYR A 120 -9.90 3.06 -0.49
C TYR A 120 -8.38 3.13 -0.65
N LEU A 121 -7.88 3.20 -1.89
CA LEU A 121 -6.47 3.44 -2.17
C LEU A 121 -5.99 4.75 -1.52
N LEU A 122 -6.76 5.83 -1.70
CA LEU A 122 -6.47 7.13 -1.10
C LEU A 122 -6.45 7.09 0.43
N LYS A 123 -7.35 6.32 1.07
CA LYS A 123 -7.33 6.14 2.53
C LYS A 123 -6.02 5.48 2.99
N LEU A 124 -5.59 4.40 2.33
CA LEU A 124 -4.35 3.70 2.66
C LEU A 124 -3.13 4.61 2.44
N GLU A 125 -3.10 5.33 1.32
CA GLU A 125 -2.07 6.31 1.00
C GLU A 125 -1.97 7.41 2.06
N ARG A 126 -3.11 8.02 2.44
CA ARG A 126 -3.14 9.07 3.48
C ARG A 126 -2.58 8.56 4.80
N TYR A 127 -2.92 7.34 5.18
CA TYR A 127 -2.40 6.70 6.40
C TYR A 127 -0.88 6.52 6.33
N GLN A 128 -0.35 5.92 5.26
CA GLN A 128 1.09 5.78 5.07
C GLN A 128 1.79 7.15 5.09
N ARG A 129 1.27 8.14 4.37
CA ARG A 129 1.85 9.48 4.31
C ARG A 129 1.93 10.13 5.69
N LYS A 130 0.90 9.98 6.51
CA LYS A 130 0.89 10.48 7.90
C LYS A 130 2.03 9.87 8.71
N VAL A 131 2.20 8.55 8.64
CA VAL A 131 3.26 7.83 9.37
C VAL A 131 4.65 8.21 8.86
N LEU A 132 4.85 8.26 7.54
CA LEU A 132 6.14 8.63 6.95
C LEU A 132 6.52 10.10 7.25
N LYS A 133 5.54 11.00 7.36
CA LYS A 133 5.76 12.38 7.84
C LYS A 133 6.23 12.38 9.28
N GLN A 134 5.58 11.60 10.15
CA GLN A 134 5.99 11.44 11.55
C GLN A 134 7.39 10.84 11.70
N ILE A 135 7.76 9.85 10.88
CA ILE A 135 9.11 9.27 10.88
C ILE A 135 10.19 10.29 10.48
N GLN A 136 9.85 11.23 9.61
CA GLN A 136 10.76 12.28 9.14
C GLN A 136 10.70 13.58 9.95
N GLY A 137 9.78 13.69 10.91
CA GLY A 137 9.52 14.93 11.63
C GLY A 137 8.98 16.05 10.74
N LEU A 138 8.31 15.72 9.63
CA LEU A 138 7.75 16.69 8.69
C LEU A 138 6.32 17.08 9.10
N PRO A 139 5.92 18.36 8.93
CA PRO A 139 4.53 18.78 9.18
C PRO A 139 3.51 18.10 8.27
N GLU A 140 2.26 18.00 8.72
CA GLU A 140 1.17 17.38 7.94
C GLU A 140 0.91 18.05 6.59
N ARG A 141 1.15 19.37 6.49
CA ARG A 141 1.04 20.15 5.24
C ARG A 141 2.13 19.89 4.19
N THR A 142 3.16 19.09 4.52
CA THR A 142 4.25 18.82 3.58
C THR A 142 3.75 18.10 2.33
N SER A 143 4.23 18.49 1.15
CA SER A 143 3.87 17.87 -0.13
C SER A 143 4.14 16.36 -0.15
N THR A 144 3.29 15.63 -0.86
CA THR A 144 3.43 14.17 -1.02
C THR A 144 4.68 13.82 -1.83
N SER A 145 4.94 14.56 -2.92
CA SER A 145 6.15 14.36 -3.72
C SER A 145 7.42 14.60 -2.92
N ALA A 146 7.44 15.65 -2.09
CA ALA A 146 8.57 15.94 -1.23
C ALA A 146 8.81 14.82 -0.19
N LEU A 147 7.72 14.31 0.39
CA LEU A 147 7.77 13.22 1.36
C LEU A 147 8.47 11.97 0.80
N TYR A 148 8.02 11.50 -0.36
CA TYR A 148 8.55 10.29 -0.99
C TYR A 148 9.96 10.49 -1.55
N THR A 149 10.24 11.67 -2.13
CA THR A 149 11.57 12.04 -2.61
C THR A 149 12.61 12.04 -1.50
N LEU A 150 12.24 12.51 -0.30
CA LEU A 150 13.15 12.54 0.83
C LEU A 150 13.44 11.15 1.38
N ILE A 151 12.40 10.34 1.63
CA ILE A 151 12.57 9.04 2.32
C ILE A 151 12.96 7.90 1.37
N GLY A 152 12.76 8.07 0.07
CA GLY A 152 12.87 7.00 -0.93
C GLY A 152 11.82 5.91 -0.72
N GLY A 153 10.64 6.29 -0.22
CA GLY A 153 9.56 5.36 0.10
C GLY A 153 8.75 4.97 -1.13
N LYS A 154 8.13 3.79 -1.09
CA LYS A 154 7.21 3.34 -2.12
C LYS A 154 5.79 3.79 -1.80
N PRO A 155 5.08 4.46 -2.73
CA PRO A 155 3.63 4.59 -2.63
C PRO A 155 2.97 3.22 -2.44
N ILE A 156 1.86 3.18 -1.71
CA ILE A 156 1.00 2.01 -1.56
C ILE A 156 0.54 1.53 -2.93
N GLU A 157 0.20 2.46 -3.82
CA GLU A 157 -0.15 2.13 -5.20
C GLU A 157 0.96 1.33 -5.89
N LEU A 158 2.21 1.78 -5.81
CA LEU A 158 3.36 1.05 -6.36
C LEU A 158 3.54 -0.34 -5.73
N LEU A 159 3.32 -0.46 -4.42
CA LEU A 159 3.43 -1.74 -3.72
C LEU A 159 2.37 -2.75 -4.18
N LEU A 160 1.14 -2.28 -4.36
CA LEU A 160 0.02 -3.09 -4.87
C LEU A 160 0.27 -3.50 -6.32
N ASP A 161 0.61 -2.55 -7.19
CA ASP A 161 0.91 -2.81 -8.61
C ASP A 161 2.04 -3.85 -8.74
N ARG A 162 3.11 -3.70 -7.95
CA ARG A 162 4.23 -4.65 -7.92
C ARG A 162 3.79 -6.05 -7.51
N ASN A 163 3.01 -6.17 -6.43
CA ASN A 163 2.56 -7.46 -5.93
C ASN A 163 1.60 -8.13 -6.92
N TYR A 164 0.74 -7.34 -7.56
CA TYR A 164 -0.19 -7.79 -8.59
C TYR A 164 0.53 -8.34 -9.82
N LEU A 165 1.48 -7.56 -10.36
CA LEU A 165 2.26 -7.98 -11.52
C LEU A 165 3.20 -9.15 -11.18
N ALA A 166 3.67 -9.25 -9.94
CA ALA A 166 4.41 -10.43 -9.49
C ALA A 166 3.53 -11.69 -9.51
N LEU A 167 2.27 -11.60 -9.07
CA LEU A 167 1.31 -12.70 -9.17
C LEU A 167 1.05 -13.08 -10.63
N PHE A 168 0.79 -12.09 -11.49
CA PHE A 168 0.61 -12.30 -12.93
C PHE A 168 1.81 -13.05 -13.54
N MET A 169 3.04 -12.61 -13.27
CA MET A 169 4.24 -13.25 -13.78
C MET A 169 4.50 -14.64 -13.19
N ASN A 170 4.05 -14.91 -11.97
CA ASN A 170 4.16 -16.24 -11.38
C ASN A 170 3.20 -17.22 -12.08
N ILE A 171 1.97 -16.80 -12.38
CA ILE A 171 1.00 -17.59 -13.14
C ILE A 171 1.51 -17.81 -14.57
N ALA A 172 2.02 -16.76 -15.22
CA ALA A 172 2.57 -16.83 -16.58
C ALA A 172 3.67 -17.89 -16.74
N ARG A 173 4.49 -18.10 -15.70
CA ARG A 173 5.59 -19.09 -15.69
C ARG A 173 5.13 -20.54 -15.46
N LEU A 174 3.85 -20.78 -15.24
CA LEU A 174 3.29 -22.11 -14.94
C LEU A 174 2.31 -22.54 -16.04
N PRO A 175 2.77 -22.82 -17.28
CA PRO A 175 1.90 -23.03 -18.44
C PRO A 175 0.90 -24.19 -18.29
N GLU A 176 1.26 -25.22 -17.52
CA GLU A 176 0.40 -26.39 -17.29
C GLU A 176 -0.72 -26.16 -16.27
N SER A 177 -0.64 -25.07 -15.51
CA SER A 177 -1.55 -24.81 -14.40
C SER A 177 -2.94 -24.41 -14.89
N VAL A 178 -3.96 -24.69 -14.07
CA VAL A 178 -5.34 -24.28 -14.36
C VAL A 178 -5.43 -22.75 -14.37
N GLU A 179 -4.68 -22.08 -13.50
CA GLU A 179 -4.59 -20.62 -13.41
C GLU A 179 -4.04 -20.01 -14.70
N TYR A 180 -3.03 -20.62 -15.31
CA TYR A 180 -2.51 -20.15 -16.60
C TYR A 180 -3.56 -20.29 -17.71
N LYS A 181 -4.27 -21.42 -17.76
CA LYS A 181 -5.36 -21.63 -18.73
C LYS A 181 -6.48 -20.60 -18.55
N ILE A 182 -6.83 -20.28 -17.30
CA ILE A 182 -7.80 -19.22 -16.96
C ILE A 182 -7.26 -17.85 -17.39
N LEU A 183 -6.00 -17.54 -17.10
CA LEU A 183 -5.37 -16.27 -17.48
C LEU A 183 -5.37 -16.07 -19.00
N ARG A 184 -4.97 -17.10 -19.75
CA ARG A 184 -4.97 -17.07 -21.22
C ARG A 184 -6.37 -16.86 -21.77
N ARG A 185 -7.37 -17.56 -21.22
CA ARG A 185 -8.79 -17.36 -21.59
C ARG A 185 -9.24 -15.93 -21.28
N GLN A 186 -8.91 -15.39 -20.11
CA GLN A 186 -9.25 -14.01 -19.76
C GLN A 186 -8.58 -13.02 -20.72
N LEU A 187 -7.33 -13.24 -21.13
CA LEU A 187 -6.66 -12.35 -22.08
C LEU A 187 -7.33 -12.33 -23.47
N LEU A 188 -7.97 -13.43 -23.87
CA LEU A 188 -8.69 -13.50 -25.14
C LEU A 188 -10.10 -12.93 -25.04
N MET A 189 -10.79 -13.14 -23.91
CA MET A 189 -12.22 -12.82 -23.77
C MET A 189 -12.50 -11.50 -23.05
N ALA A 190 -11.57 -11.00 -22.24
CA ALA A 190 -11.83 -9.87 -21.36
C ALA A 190 -11.76 -8.53 -22.10
N GLU A 191 -12.86 -7.78 -22.01
CA GLU A 191 -12.93 -6.38 -22.36
C GLU A 191 -11.95 -5.53 -21.53
N GLN A 192 -11.55 -4.39 -22.09
CA GLN A 192 -10.52 -3.52 -21.53
C GLN A 192 -10.89 -2.96 -20.14
N ASP A 193 -12.18 -2.85 -19.81
CA ASP A 193 -12.67 -2.34 -18.52
C ASP A 193 -13.25 -3.39 -17.57
N SER A 194 -13.09 -4.67 -17.91
CA SER A 194 -13.51 -5.76 -17.02
C SER A 194 -12.68 -5.79 -15.72
N LYS A 195 -13.28 -6.23 -14.60
CA LYS A 195 -12.58 -6.39 -13.31
C LYS A 195 -11.75 -7.68 -13.22
N THR A 196 -11.17 -8.10 -14.33
CA THR A 196 -10.43 -9.37 -14.48
C THR A 196 -8.94 -9.19 -14.20
N LEU A 197 -8.24 -10.31 -13.99
CA LEU A 197 -6.79 -10.27 -13.80
C LEU A 197 -6.08 -9.68 -15.03
N ALA A 198 -6.53 -10.10 -16.20
CA ALA A 198 -6.02 -9.67 -17.49
C ALA A 198 -6.15 -8.16 -17.73
N SER A 199 -7.35 -7.59 -17.50
CA SER A 199 -7.58 -6.14 -17.73
C SER A 199 -6.74 -5.28 -16.79
N ASN A 200 -6.70 -5.62 -15.49
CA ASN A 200 -5.87 -4.88 -14.54
C ASN A 200 -4.37 -5.01 -14.87
N ALA A 201 -3.90 -6.19 -15.28
CA ALA A 201 -2.51 -6.37 -15.72
C ALA A 201 -2.18 -5.46 -16.91
N ARG A 202 -3.08 -5.33 -17.91
CA ARG A 202 -2.91 -4.38 -19.02
C ARG A 202 -2.75 -2.95 -18.51
N LYS A 203 -3.67 -2.49 -17.64
CA LYS A 203 -3.66 -1.14 -17.07
C LYS A 203 -2.36 -0.83 -16.33
N PHE A 204 -1.86 -1.77 -15.52
CA PHE A 204 -0.60 -1.58 -14.80
C PHE A 204 0.62 -1.61 -15.71
N LEU A 205 0.67 -2.52 -16.71
CA LEU A 205 1.78 -2.57 -17.65
C LEU A 205 1.85 -1.29 -18.49
N GLU A 206 0.71 -0.82 -18.99
CA GLU A 206 0.58 0.44 -19.73
C GLU A 206 1.03 1.64 -18.88
N LYS A 207 0.58 1.73 -17.62
CA LYS A 207 1.00 2.77 -16.68
C LYS A 207 2.52 2.90 -16.56
N TYR A 208 3.24 1.78 -16.57
CA TYR A 208 4.69 1.75 -16.43
C TYR A 208 5.43 1.64 -17.78
N ASN A 209 4.74 1.78 -18.92
CA ASN A 209 5.31 1.58 -20.27
C ASN A 209 6.07 0.25 -20.40
N LEU A 210 5.49 -0.82 -19.87
CA LEU A 210 6.03 -2.18 -19.94
C LEU A 210 5.41 -2.97 -21.11
N PRO A 211 6.05 -4.07 -21.57
CA PRO A 211 5.51 -4.91 -22.64
C PRO A 211 4.09 -5.39 -22.32
N THR A 212 3.28 -5.57 -23.36
CA THR A 212 1.88 -5.97 -23.20
C THR A 212 1.78 -7.37 -22.58
N PRO A 213 0.66 -7.75 -21.94
CA PRO A 213 0.50 -9.10 -21.42
C PRO A 213 0.71 -10.20 -22.47
N LYS A 214 0.38 -9.94 -23.75
CA LYS A 214 0.55 -10.91 -24.83
C LYS A 214 2.04 -11.11 -25.14
N GLU A 215 2.79 -10.02 -25.33
CA GLU A 215 4.25 -10.05 -25.53
C GLU A 215 4.95 -10.77 -24.36
N LEU A 216 4.53 -10.51 -23.12
CA LEU A 216 5.10 -11.17 -21.94
C LEU A 216 4.79 -12.68 -21.85
N LEU A 217 3.72 -13.15 -22.50
CA LEU A 217 3.40 -14.58 -22.56
C LEU A 217 4.10 -15.28 -23.72
N GLU A 218 4.43 -14.55 -24.79
CA GLU A 218 5.23 -15.07 -25.92
C GLU A 218 6.70 -15.21 -25.53
N GLU A 219 7.29 -14.19 -24.89
CA GLU A 219 8.65 -14.25 -24.35
C GLU A 219 8.62 -14.00 -22.83
N ILE A 220 8.47 -15.07 -22.04
CA ILE A 220 8.39 -14.94 -20.58
C ILE A 220 9.77 -14.59 -20.00
N PRO A 221 9.96 -13.38 -19.44
CA PRO A 221 11.25 -13.01 -18.86
C PRO A 221 11.54 -13.81 -17.59
N THR A 222 12.82 -14.11 -17.38
CA THR A 222 13.31 -14.69 -16.13
C THR A 222 12.96 -13.79 -14.94
N LYS A 223 12.88 -14.39 -13.74
CA LYS A 223 12.49 -13.66 -12.52
C LYS A 223 13.35 -12.43 -12.27
N ASP A 224 14.65 -12.51 -12.54
CA ASP A 224 15.56 -11.40 -12.31
C ASP A 224 15.55 -10.37 -13.44
N LYS A 225 15.40 -10.78 -14.70
CA LYS A 225 15.16 -9.87 -15.83
C LYS A 225 13.89 -9.03 -15.58
N TRP A 226 12.81 -9.70 -15.18
CA TRP A 226 11.54 -9.04 -14.82
C TRP A 226 11.71 -8.05 -13.66
N LYS A 227 12.34 -8.45 -12.55
CA LYS A 227 12.57 -7.57 -11.40
C LYS A 227 13.34 -6.30 -11.79
N LYS A 228 14.41 -6.44 -12.58
CA LYS A 228 15.21 -5.29 -13.04
C LYS A 228 14.40 -4.38 -13.95
N MET A 229 13.67 -4.96 -14.91
CA MET A 229 12.81 -4.23 -15.84
C MET A 229 11.72 -3.44 -15.11
N PHE A 230 10.94 -4.10 -14.24
CA PHE A 230 9.90 -3.45 -13.45
C PHE A 230 10.47 -2.38 -12.51
N LYS A 231 11.61 -2.65 -11.85
CA LYS A 231 12.25 -1.67 -10.97
C LYS A 231 12.67 -0.42 -11.73
N LYS A 232 13.25 -0.55 -12.92
CA LYS A 232 13.62 0.59 -13.77
C LYS A 232 12.37 1.37 -14.18
N ALA A 233 11.39 0.70 -14.78
CA ALA A 233 10.17 1.33 -15.28
C ALA A 233 9.37 2.06 -14.18
N SER A 234 9.21 1.43 -13.01
CA SER A 234 8.53 2.06 -11.88
C SER A 234 9.30 3.24 -11.29
N ASN A 235 10.63 3.17 -11.22
CA ASN A 235 11.45 4.30 -10.80
C ASN A 235 11.31 5.48 -11.76
N ASP A 236 11.42 5.23 -13.07
CA ASP A 236 11.34 6.25 -14.10
C ASP A 236 9.96 6.94 -14.07
N TYR A 237 8.88 6.16 -13.96
CA TYR A 237 7.51 6.68 -13.83
C TYR A 237 7.37 7.62 -12.62
N TRP A 238 7.66 7.13 -11.42
CA TRP A 238 7.44 7.90 -10.19
C TRP A 238 8.38 9.09 -10.06
N GLU A 239 9.61 8.96 -10.54
CA GLU A 239 10.55 10.07 -10.60
C GLU A 239 10.03 11.19 -11.51
N ASN A 240 9.53 10.86 -12.69
CA ASN A 240 8.95 11.84 -13.60
C ASN A 240 7.71 12.51 -12.99
N THR A 241 6.81 11.72 -12.40
CA THR A 241 5.61 12.23 -11.71
C THR A 241 5.99 13.22 -10.60
N TRP A 242 6.92 12.85 -9.72
CA TRP A 242 7.32 13.71 -8.61
C TRP A 242 8.12 14.92 -9.06
N ARG A 243 8.95 14.82 -10.11
CA ARG A 243 9.64 15.97 -10.70
C ARG A 243 8.64 17.00 -11.25
N GLN A 244 7.61 16.54 -11.96
CA GLN A 244 6.56 17.41 -12.49
C GLN A 244 5.76 18.08 -11.35
N GLU A 245 5.33 17.30 -10.35
CA GLU A 245 4.63 17.85 -9.18
C GLU A 245 5.50 18.89 -8.42
N LEU A 246 6.78 18.60 -8.19
CA LEU A 246 7.68 19.52 -7.49
C LEU A 246 7.95 20.79 -8.29
N ALA A 247 8.03 20.71 -9.62
CA ALA A 247 8.23 21.88 -10.48
C ALA A 247 7.07 22.89 -10.35
N THR A 248 5.85 22.42 -10.09
CA THR A 248 4.69 23.30 -9.88
C THR A 248 4.65 23.96 -8.49
N GLN A 249 5.46 23.48 -7.54
CA GLN A 249 5.42 23.91 -6.14
C GLN A 249 6.55 24.89 -5.80
N SER A 250 6.22 26.18 -5.68
CA SER A 250 7.19 27.23 -5.34
C SER A 250 7.92 27.00 -4.00
N THR A 251 7.25 26.35 -3.04
CA THR A 251 7.81 26.01 -1.72
C THR A 251 8.90 24.94 -1.76
N MET A 252 9.01 24.19 -2.86
CA MET A 252 9.92 23.05 -3.02
C MET A 252 11.10 23.34 -3.95
N LYS A 253 11.36 24.62 -4.28
CA LYS A 253 12.43 25.05 -5.20
C LYS A 253 13.82 24.49 -4.83
N TYR A 254 14.08 24.24 -3.55
CA TYR A 254 15.37 23.78 -3.05
C TYR A 254 15.48 22.25 -2.94
N LEU A 255 14.39 21.51 -3.16
CA LEU A 255 14.40 20.06 -3.11
C LEU A 255 14.88 19.48 -4.44
N GLN A 256 16.06 18.88 -4.43
CA GLN A 256 16.58 18.13 -5.58
C GLN A 256 16.14 16.67 -5.51
N VAL A 257 15.52 16.20 -6.59
CA VAL A 257 15.14 14.79 -6.76
C VAL A 257 16.38 13.98 -7.15
N GLN A 258 16.77 13.01 -6.31
CA GLN A 258 17.93 12.15 -6.53
C GLN A 258 17.53 10.91 -7.34
N HIS A 259 18.31 10.56 -8.36
CA HIS A 259 18.10 9.33 -9.12
C HIS A 259 18.94 8.18 -8.55
N PRO A 260 18.38 6.96 -8.40
CA PRO A 260 16.95 6.65 -8.42
C PRO A 260 16.25 7.21 -7.17
N VAL A 261 14.95 7.50 -7.23
CA VAL A 261 14.21 8.03 -6.07
C VAL A 261 13.69 6.92 -5.16
N VAL A 262 13.04 5.92 -5.73
CA VAL A 262 12.43 4.83 -4.94
C VAL A 262 13.50 3.90 -4.40
N ASP A 263 13.31 3.42 -3.16
CA ASP A 263 14.27 2.62 -2.37
C ASP A 263 15.57 3.35 -2.02
N ASN A 264 15.67 4.64 -2.31
CA ASN A 264 16.90 5.41 -2.19
C ASN A 264 16.66 6.70 -1.39
N PRO A 265 16.86 6.68 -0.06
CA PRO A 265 16.68 7.85 0.76
C PRO A 265 17.60 8.99 0.32
N HIS A 266 17.13 10.22 0.45
CA HIS A 266 17.91 11.41 0.13
C HIS A 266 19.22 11.44 0.92
N ASN A 267 20.32 11.89 0.29
CA ASN A 267 21.66 11.94 0.89
C ASN A 267 21.73 12.61 2.28
N MET A 268 20.82 13.54 2.55
CA MET A 268 20.63 14.13 3.87
C MET A 268 20.36 13.09 4.96
N TRP A 269 19.46 12.14 4.71
CA TRP A 269 19.16 11.07 5.65
C TRP A 269 20.27 10.03 5.69
N LYS A 270 20.89 9.71 4.55
CA LYS A 270 22.01 8.74 4.48
C LYS A 270 23.23 9.16 5.28
N SER A 271 23.56 10.44 5.24
CA SER A 271 24.69 11.02 5.98
C SER A 271 24.42 11.20 7.47
N THR A 272 23.18 10.97 7.93
CA THR A 272 22.80 11.20 9.32
C THR A 272 23.17 10.01 10.19
N ARG A 273 24.18 10.20 11.05
CA ARG A 273 24.52 9.24 12.11
C ARG A 273 23.39 9.15 13.15
N PRO A 274 23.19 8.00 13.83
CA PRO A 274 22.12 7.77 14.81
C PRO A 274 22.38 8.47 16.16
N LYS A 275 22.84 9.72 16.15
CA LYS A 275 22.94 10.57 17.34
C LYS A 275 21.77 11.56 17.33
N GLN A 276 21.08 11.70 18.45
CA GLN A 276 19.85 12.50 18.56
C GLN A 276 19.97 13.92 17.98
N HIS A 277 21.01 14.67 18.37
CA HIS A 277 21.23 16.03 17.85
C HIS A 277 21.51 16.07 16.34
N LYS A 278 22.10 15.01 15.74
CA LYS A 278 22.32 14.93 14.29
C LYS A 278 21.00 14.65 13.57
N VAL A 279 20.15 13.79 14.13
CA VAL A 279 18.81 13.51 13.61
C VAL A 279 17.95 14.77 13.64
N GLN A 280 17.94 15.51 14.74
CA GLN A 280 17.24 16.79 14.85
C GLN A 280 17.75 17.83 13.84
N ARG A 281 19.07 17.92 13.65
CA ARG A 281 19.65 18.79 12.62
C ARG A 281 19.19 18.40 11.20
N ALA A 282 19.11 17.10 10.91
CA ALA A 282 18.64 16.62 9.62
C ALA A 282 17.13 16.89 9.43
N GLU A 283 16.32 16.75 10.48
CA GLU A 283 14.91 17.13 10.48
C GLU A 283 14.70 18.62 10.19
N ILE A 284 15.46 19.50 10.84
CA ILE A 284 15.41 20.95 10.56
C ILE A 284 15.79 21.23 9.11
N LYS A 285 16.85 20.59 8.59
CA LYS A 285 17.24 20.72 7.18
C LYS A 285 16.13 20.25 6.24
N ALA A 286 15.48 19.12 6.55
CA ALA A 286 14.37 18.60 5.76
C ALA A 286 13.20 19.58 5.74
N ARG A 287 12.84 20.17 6.89
CA ARG A 287 11.81 21.21 6.97
C ARG A 287 12.18 22.46 6.17
N LEU A 288 13.46 22.85 6.16
CA LEU A 288 13.93 24.02 5.44
C LEU A 288 13.88 23.81 3.92
N ILE A 289 14.37 22.66 3.44
CA ILE A 289 14.35 22.29 2.01
C ILE A 289 12.91 22.14 1.49
N THR A 290 12.00 21.70 2.35
CA THR A 290 10.56 21.57 2.01
C THR A 290 9.76 22.86 2.19
N GLY A 291 10.39 23.97 2.57
CA GLY A 291 9.70 25.24 2.83
C GLY A 291 8.71 25.19 3.99
N THR A 292 8.81 24.18 4.87
CA THR A 292 7.89 24.00 6.01
C THR A 292 8.45 24.55 7.32
N PHE A 293 9.74 24.88 7.36
CA PHE A 293 10.38 25.54 8.50
C PHE A 293 9.97 27.02 8.58
N ILE A 294 9.44 27.44 9.72
CA ILE A 294 9.11 28.85 9.96
C ILE A 294 10.39 29.58 10.34
N LEU A 295 10.92 30.38 9.41
CA LEU A 295 12.02 31.28 9.70
C LEU A 295 11.52 32.43 10.59
N GLN A 296 12.37 32.94 11.48
CA GLN A 296 12.04 34.07 12.36
C GLN A 296 11.57 35.29 11.56
N THR A 297 12.07 35.50 10.35
CA THR A 297 11.61 36.55 9.42
C THR A 297 10.16 36.37 8.97
N ASN A 298 9.72 35.12 8.79
CA ASN A 298 8.32 34.81 8.48
C ASN A 298 7.45 34.95 9.74
N ALA A 299 7.93 34.49 10.90
CA ALA A 299 7.23 34.68 12.18
C ALA A 299 7.02 36.17 12.50
N MET A 300 8.02 37.02 12.28
CA MET A 300 7.91 38.47 12.44
C MET A 300 6.91 39.11 11.47
N LYS A 301 6.83 38.63 10.22
CA LYS A 301 5.81 39.10 9.25
C LYS A 301 4.39 38.71 9.68
N PHE A 302 4.19 37.48 10.15
CA PHE A 302 2.91 37.02 10.69
C PHE A 302 2.49 37.82 11.94
N ASN A 303 3.41 38.02 12.89
CA ASN A 303 3.13 38.82 14.08
C ASN A 303 2.81 40.28 13.73
N LYS A 304 3.48 40.87 12.73
CA LYS A 304 3.14 42.21 12.24
C LYS A 304 1.75 42.27 11.59
N SER A 305 1.36 41.26 10.80
CA SER A 305 0.01 41.24 10.21
C SER A 305 -1.10 41.05 11.26
N GLU A 306 -0.85 40.27 12.30
CA GLU A 306 -1.79 40.04 13.40
C GLU A 306 -1.93 41.28 14.30
N VAL A 307 -0.83 42.00 14.54
CA VAL A 307 -0.86 43.30 15.22
C VAL A 307 -1.62 44.34 14.39
N LEU A 308 -1.43 44.37 13.06
CA LEU A 308 -2.14 45.31 12.18
C LEU A 308 -3.64 45.00 12.06
N SER A 309 -4.05 43.72 12.02
CA SER A 309 -5.48 43.35 12.03
C SER A 309 -6.14 43.65 13.36
N ASN A 310 -5.44 43.45 14.49
CA ASN A 310 -5.95 43.79 15.81
C ASN A 310 -6.07 45.30 15.99
N LEU A 311 -5.13 46.09 15.46
CA LEU A 311 -5.25 47.54 15.42
C LEU A 311 -6.45 47.96 14.57
N GLN A 312 -6.63 47.44 13.35
CA GLN A 312 -7.81 47.76 12.52
C GLN A 312 -9.15 47.41 13.21
N THR A 313 -9.19 46.41 14.07
CA THR A 313 -10.40 46.04 14.83
C THR A 313 -10.67 46.98 16.01
N VAL A 314 -9.61 47.58 16.58
CA VAL A 314 -9.71 48.56 17.68
C VAL A 314 -10.12 49.94 17.17
N TRP A 315 -9.82 50.29 15.91
CA TRP A 315 -10.22 51.56 15.30
C TRP A 315 -11.66 51.56 14.71
N ILE A 316 -12.42 50.46 14.84
CA ILE A 316 -13.82 50.33 14.37
C ILE A 316 -14.82 50.21 15.56
N ARG A 317 -14.40 50.55 16.79
CA ARG A 317 -15.29 50.74 17.95
C ARG A 317 -15.21 52.16 18.47
#